data_AF-A0A7C6TLF0-F1
#
_entry.id   AF-A0A7C6TLF0-F1
#
_cell.length_a   1.000
_cell.length_b   1.000
_cell.length_c   1.000
_cell.angle_alpha   90.00
_cell.angle_beta   90.00
_cell.angle_gamma   90.00
#
_symmetry.space_group_name_H-M   'P 1'
#
loop_
_entity.id
_entity.type
_entity.pdbx_description
1 polymer ?
#
loop_
_entity_poly.entity_id
_entity_poly.type
_entity_poly.pdbx_seq_one_letter_code
_entity_poly.pdbx_strand_id
1 'polypeptide(L)'
;MSEFAPAGDPVIPDYGQASDCVINNGAFCTDWFISQWSTVFWPPLLSHIVMVAIAVSIGFVIAFFAALLAYRKKWLAGPISMTATFLYTLPPLALFQLLVPFTGLSLLTVEIALVCFTLVIIFQGVLSGLAAVPDDV
;
A
#
# COMPACT_ATOMS: atom_id res chain seq x y z
N MET A 1 0.67 -49.15 1.75
CA MET A 1 0.88 -49.91 0.50
C MET A 1 -0.52 -50.19 -0.03
N SER A 2 -1.09 -49.55 -1.05
CA SER A 2 -0.57 -48.80 -2.19
C SER A 2 -1.77 -48.07 -2.82
N GLU A 3 -1.82 -46.74 -2.75
CA GLU A 3 -2.76 -45.93 -3.53
C GLU A 3 -1.91 -45.08 -4.47
N PHE A 4 -1.33 -45.74 -5.47
CA PHE A 4 -0.66 -45.06 -6.58
C PHE A 4 -1.74 -44.53 -7.51
N ALA A 5 -1.59 -43.26 -7.92
CA ALA A 5 -2.45 -42.61 -8.91
C ALA A 5 -2.65 -43.54 -10.14
N PRO A 6 -3.86 -43.55 -10.75
CA PRO A 6 -4.15 -44.38 -11.91
C PRO A 6 -3.11 -44.14 -13.01
N ALA A 7 -2.56 -45.24 -13.55
CA ALA A 7 -1.59 -45.20 -14.64
C ALA A 7 -2.26 -44.68 -15.92
N GLY A 8 -2.17 -43.38 -16.18
CA GLY A 8 -2.75 -42.78 -17.38
C GLY A 8 -2.71 -41.26 -17.43
N ASP A 9 -2.74 -40.58 -16.28
CA ASP A 9 -2.67 -39.12 -16.27
C ASP A 9 -1.20 -38.66 -16.35
N PRO A 10 -0.85 -37.74 -17.28
CA PRO A 10 0.46 -37.15 -17.35
C PRO A 10 0.85 -36.53 -16.00
N VAL A 11 2.01 -36.89 -15.45
CA VAL A 11 2.56 -36.28 -14.22
C VAL A 11 2.81 -34.78 -14.40
N ILE A 12 2.95 -34.33 -15.66
CA ILE A 12 3.07 -32.92 -16.04
C ILE A 12 1.68 -32.43 -16.46
N PRO A 13 1.05 -31.53 -15.68
CA PRO A 13 -0.19 -30.88 -16.11
C PRO A 13 -0.02 -30.21 -17.47
N ASP A 14 -1.04 -30.27 -18.33
CA ASP A 14 -1.03 -29.50 -19.57
C ASP A 14 -1.17 -28.01 -19.23
N TYR A 15 -0.10 -27.25 -19.47
CA TYR A 15 -0.03 -25.80 -19.25
C TYR A 15 -0.42 -24.99 -20.50
N GLY A 16 -0.87 -25.65 -21.57
CA GLY A 16 -1.11 -25.03 -22.88
C GLY A 16 0.19 -24.76 -23.65
N GLN A 17 0.07 -24.18 -24.84
CA GLN A 17 1.22 -23.79 -25.66
C GLN A 17 1.63 -22.34 -25.40
N ALA A 18 2.92 -22.11 -25.14
CA ALA A 18 3.49 -20.79 -25.02
C ALA A 18 3.64 -20.12 -26.40
N SER A 19 3.43 -18.80 -26.48
CA SER A 19 3.64 -18.02 -27.71
C SER A 19 5.11 -18.05 -28.17
N ASP A 20 5.35 -17.88 -29.47
CA ASP A 20 6.70 -17.85 -30.06
C ASP A 20 7.63 -16.82 -29.39
N CYS A 21 7.09 -15.68 -28.94
CA CYS A 21 7.88 -14.68 -28.20
C CYS A 21 8.45 -15.25 -26.89
N VAL A 22 7.64 -15.99 -26.13
CA VAL A 22 8.05 -16.61 -24.85
C VAL A 22 9.07 -17.71 -25.10
N ILE A 23 8.85 -18.53 -26.13
CA ILE A 23 9.77 -19.62 -26.52
C ILE A 23 11.14 -19.05 -26.94
N ASN A 24 11.15 -17.93 -27.66
CA ASN A 24 12.38 -17.30 -28.15
C ASN A 24 13.06 -16.35 -27.14
N ASN A 25 12.64 -16.33 -25.87
CA ASN A 25 13.15 -15.42 -24.84
C ASN A 25 13.10 -13.94 -25.26
N GLY A 26 11.99 -13.52 -25.87
CA GLY A 26 11.76 -12.12 -26.21
C GLY A 26 11.82 -11.22 -24.96
N ALA A 27 12.35 -10.01 -25.11
CA ALA A 27 12.53 -9.08 -23.98
C ALA A 27 11.18 -8.67 -23.33
N PHE A 28 10.11 -8.61 -24.11
CA PHE A 28 8.76 -8.35 -23.62
C PHE A 28 7.72 -8.96 -24.55
N CYS A 29 6.87 -9.84 -24.02
CA CYS A 29 5.82 -10.52 -24.77
C CYS A 29 4.44 -9.96 -24.42
N THR A 30 3.91 -9.10 -25.29
CA THR A 30 2.62 -8.42 -25.10
C THR A 30 1.45 -9.39 -25.01
N ASP A 31 1.46 -10.45 -25.83
CA ASP A 31 0.38 -11.44 -25.86
C ASP A 31 0.27 -12.17 -24.51
N TRP A 32 1.41 -12.57 -23.95
CA TRP A 32 1.47 -13.19 -22.62
C TRP A 32 0.97 -12.22 -21.54
N PHE A 33 1.45 -10.98 -21.54
CA PHE A 33 1.07 -9.98 -20.55
C PHE A 33 -0.45 -9.73 -20.54
N ILE A 34 -1.06 -9.58 -21.72
CA ILE A 34 -2.51 -9.39 -21.85
C ILE A 34 -3.27 -10.63 -21.42
N SER A 35 -2.81 -11.84 -21.80
CA SER A 35 -3.46 -13.10 -21.38
C SER A 35 -3.42 -13.32 -19.86
N GLN A 36 -2.37 -12.85 -19.20
CA GLN A 36 -2.16 -13.03 -17.76
C GLN A 36 -2.71 -11.85 -16.93
N TRP A 37 -3.18 -10.80 -17.59
CA TRP A 37 -3.66 -9.56 -16.94
C TRP A 37 -4.69 -9.84 -15.84
N SER A 38 -5.73 -10.60 -16.16
CA SER A 38 -6.86 -10.85 -15.26
C SER A 38 -6.52 -11.77 -14.08
N THR A 39 -5.53 -12.64 -14.22
CA THR A 39 -5.25 -13.72 -13.26
C THR A 39 -4.06 -13.41 -12.35
N VAL A 40 -2.98 -12.81 -12.88
CA VAL A 40 -1.77 -12.52 -12.09
C VAL A 40 -1.71 -11.07 -11.64
N PHE A 41 -2.04 -10.13 -12.51
CA PHE A 41 -1.81 -8.71 -12.23
C PHE A 41 -3.01 -8.04 -11.57
N TRP A 42 -4.22 -8.33 -12.05
CA TRP A 42 -5.44 -7.68 -11.59
C TRP A 42 -5.74 -7.93 -10.09
N PRO A 43 -5.68 -9.17 -9.55
CA PRO A 43 -6.07 -9.40 -8.17
C PRO A 43 -5.15 -8.72 -7.12
N PRO A 44 -3.82 -8.81 -7.22
CA PRO A 44 -2.91 -8.09 -6.31
C PRO A 44 -3.02 -6.57 -6.46
N LEU A 45 -3.19 -6.07 -7.68
CA LEU A 45 -3.36 -4.63 -7.93
C LEU A 45 -4.62 -4.10 -7.24
N LEU A 46 -5.74 -4.80 -7.37
CA LEU A 46 -6.98 -4.42 -6.70
C LEU A 46 -6.82 -4.47 -5.18
N SER A 47 -6.18 -5.51 -4.66
CA SER A 47 -5.90 -5.65 -3.23
C SER A 47 -5.06 -4.48 -2.71
N HIS A 48 -4.05 -4.07 -3.47
CA HIS A 48 -3.19 -2.94 -3.13
C HIS A 48 -3.94 -1.61 -3.17
N ILE A 49 -4.78 -1.38 -4.19
CA ILE A 49 -5.63 -0.18 -4.28
C ILE A 49 -6.55 -0.08 -3.07
N VAL A 50 -7.19 -1.18 -2.66
CA VAL A 50 -8.09 -1.18 -1.49
C VAL A 50 -7.33 -0.83 -0.22
N MET A 51 -6.17 -1.45 0.02
CA MET A 51 -5.34 -1.15 1.21
C MET A 51 -4.88 0.33 1.24
N VAL A 52 -4.45 0.86 0.10
CA VAL A 52 -4.04 2.27 -0.02
C VAL A 52 -5.22 3.20 0.21
N ALA A 53 -6.37 2.92 -0.39
CA ALA A 53 -7.57 3.73 -0.24
C ALA A 53 -8.01 3.80 1.24
N ILE A 54 -8.03 2.68 1.94
CA ILE A 54 -8.37 2.64 3.37
C ILE A 54 -7.38 3.47 4.20
N ALA A 55 -6.08 3.24 4.02
CA ALA A 55 -5.04 3.93 4.77
C ALA A 55 -5.05 5.45 4.54
N VAL A 56 -5.17 5.88 3.28
CA VAL A 56 -5.24 7.31 2.92
C VAL A 56 -6.51 7.94 3.47
N SER A 57 -7.65 7.26 3.43
CA SER A 57 -8.92 7.79 3.96
C SER A 57 -8.83 8.04 5.46
N ILE A 58 -8.32 7.06 6.22
CA ILE A 58 -8.15 7.17 7.67
C ILE A 58 -7.10 8.23 8.02
N GLY A 59 -5.95 8.17 7.35
CA GLY A 59 -4.87 9.15 7.52
C GLY A 59 -5.31 10.57 7.19
N PHE A 60 -6.14 10.74 6.16
CA PHE A 60 -6.72 12.03 5.79
C PHE A 60 -7.58 12.59 6.91
N VAL A 61 -8.52 11.81 7.44
CA VAL A 61 -9.38 12.25 8.54
C VAL A 61 -8.53 12.71 9.73
N ILE A 62 -7.57 11.89 10.16
CA ILE A 62 -6.71 12.19 11.32
C ILE A 62 -5.88 13.46 11.07
N ALA A 63 -5.14 13.50 9.95
CA ALA A 63 -4.24 14.59 9.63
C ALA A 63 -4.97 15.90 9.34
N PHE A 64 -6.15 15.84 8.71
CA PHE A 64 -6.99 17.00 8.44
C PHE A 64 -7.47 17.67 9.73
N PHE A 65 -8.03 16.89 10.67
CA PHE A 65 -8.45 17.44 11.97
C PHE A 65 -7.26 17.96 12.79
N ALA A 66 -6.13 17.25 12.76
CA ALA A 66 -4.90 17.71 13.41
C ALA A 66 -4.39 19.04 12.82
N ALA A 67 -4.41 19.18 11.50
CA ALA A 67 -4.00 20.41 10.80
C ALA A 67 -4.96 21.56 11.10
N LEU A 68 -6.27 21.32 11.13
CA LEU A 68 -7.26 22.33 11.49
C LEU A 68 -7.07 22.82 12.94
N LEU A 69 -6.78 21.90 13.86
CA LEU A 69 -6.46 22.25 15.25
C LEU A 69 -5.15 23.04 15.35
N ALA A 70 -4.11 22.64 14.60
CA ALA A 70 -2.81 23.32 14.55
C ALA A 70 -2.91 24.72 13.92
N TYR A 71 -3.78 24.89 12.92
CA TYR A 71 -4.06 26.18 12.30
C TYR A 71 -4.66 27.15 13.31
N ARG A 72 -5.62 26.69 14.13
CA ARG A 72 -6.20 27.52 15.21
C ARG A 72 -5.22 27.76 16.36
N LYS A 73 -4.41 26.77 16.73
CA LYS A 73 -3.42 26.84 17.81
C LYS A 73 -2.02 26.64 17.25
N LYS A 74 -1.41 27.72 16.73
CA LYS A 74 -0.11 27.69 16.03
C LYS A 74 1.00 26.96 16.78
N TRP A 75 0.99 26.95 18.12
CA TRP A 75 1.99 26.21 18.92
C TRP A 75 1.92 24.68 18.73
N LEU A 76 0.75 24.12 18.40
CA LEU A 76 0.61 22.67 18.12
C LEU A 76 1.22 22.23 16.79
N ALA A 77 1.47 23.16 15.86
CA ALA A 77 2.03 22.83 14.55
C ALA A 77 3.42 22.19 14.66
N GLY A 78 4.28 22.70 15.55
CA GLY A 78 5.62 22.16 15.78
C GLY A 78 5.58 20.71 16.29
N PRO A 79 4.97 20.44 17.46
CA PRO A 79 4.88 19.09 18.02
C PRO A 79 4.26 18.07 17.05
N ILE A 80 3.13 18.40 16.41
CA ILE A 80 2.45 17.48 15.49
C ILE A 80 3.33 17.17 14.27
N SER A 81 3.95 18.20 13.69
CA SER A 81 4.86 18.03 12.55
C SER A 81 6.08 17.19 12.91
N MET A 82 6.67 17.42 14.09
CA MET A 82 7.82 16.63 14.57
C MET A 82 7.45 15.17 14.80
N THR A 83 6.33 14.89 15.46
CA THR A 83 5.87 13.52 15.67
C THR A 83 5.60 12.82 14.35
N ALA A 84 4.84 13.45 13.45
CA ALA A 84 4.54 12.86 12.16
C ALA A 84 5.85 12.59 11.38
N THR A 85 6.77 13.57 11.34
CA THR A 85 8.05 13.43 10.62
C THR A 85 8.88 12.29 11.17
N PHE A 86 8.95 12.16 12.51
CA PHE A 86 9.61 11.03 13.16
C PHE A 86 9.01 9.69 12.70
N LEU A 87 7.68 9.56 12.70
CA LEU A 87 7.00 8.35 12.23
C LEU A 87 7.36 8.03 10.76
N TYR A 88 7.41 9.04 9.89
CA TYR A 88 7.76 8.88 8.48
C TYR A 88 9.22 8.48 8.24
N THR A 89 10.14 8.82 9.15
CA THR A 89 11.54 8.39 9.05
C THR A 89 11.77 6.92 9.39
N LEU A 90 10.84 6.28 10.10
CA LEU A 90 10.97 4.87 10.44
C LEU A 90 10.78 4.01 9.18
N PRO A 91 11.67 3.06 8.87
CA PRO A 91 11.49 2.21 7.69
C PRO A 91 10.24 1.32 7.87
N PRO A 92 9.48 1.04 6.80
CA PRO A 92 8.24 0.27 6.91
C PRO A 92 8.41 -1.10 7.57
N LEU A 93 9.54 -1.78 7.28
CA LEU A 93 9.87 -3.07 7.88
C LEU A 93 10.07 -2.99 9.41
N ALA A 94 10.67 -1.92 9.92
CA ALA A 94 10.87 -1.74 11.36
C ALA A 94 9.55 -1.44 12.07
N LEU A 95 8.72 -0.57 11.50
CA LEU A 95 7.39 -0.28 12.02
C LEU A 95 6.53 -1.54 12.10
N PHE A 96 6.54 -2.35 11.04
CA PHE A 96 5.83 -3.63 11.02
C PHE A 96 6.32 -4.54 12.16
N GLN A 97 7.62 -4.74 12.30
CA GLN A 97 8.19 -5.59 13.35
C GLN A 97 7.86 -5.11 14.77
N LEU A 98 7.79 -3.78 14.98
CA LEU A 98 7.37 -3.19 16.25
C LEU A 98 5.89 -3.44 16.57
N LEU A 99 5.02 -3.50 15.55
CA LEU A 99 3.58 -3.65 15.70
C LEU A 99 3.12 -5.11 15.84
N VAL A 100 3.83 -6.07 15.23
CA VAL A 100 3.53 -7.52 15.27
C VAL A 100 3.26 -8.05 16.68
N PRO A 101 4.05 -7.76 17.73
CA PRO A 101 3.76 -8.28 19.07
C PRO A 101 2.44 -7.76 19.67
N PHE A 102 1.90 -6.65 19.17
CA PHE A 102 0.63 -6.08 19.66
C PHE A 102 -0.58 -6.46 18.79
N THR A 103 -0.38 -6.61 17.48
CA THR A 103 -1.46 -6.72 16.48
C THR A 103 -1.39 -8.00 15.63
N GLY A 104 -0.32 -8.77 15.78
CA GLY A 104 -0.06 -10.01 15.04
C GLY A 104 0.41 -9.77 13.60
N LEU A 105 0.49 -10.86 12.83
CA LEU A 105 0.70 -10.81 11.38
C LEU A 105 -0.66 -10.67 10.68
N SER A 106 -1.20 -9.46 10.69
CA SER A 106 -2.54 -9.18 10.17
C SER A 106 -2.57 -7.96 9.24
N LEU A 107 -3.67 -7.81 8.48
CA LEU A 107 -3.93 -6.61 7.67
C LEU A 107 -3.93 -5.34 8.51
N LEU A 108 -4.43 -5.41 9.75
CA LEU A 108 -4.47 -4.29 10.68
C LEU A 108 -3.07 -3.76 10.97
N THR A 109 -2.09 -4.63 11.16
CA THR A 109 -0.67 -4.26 11.37
C THR A 109 -0.12 -3.45 10.20
N VAL A 110 -0.43 -3.88 8.97
CA VAL A 110 -0.02 -3.21 7.74
C VAL A 110 -0.73 -1.86 7.60
N GLU A 111 -2.03 -1.82 7.86
CA GLU A 111 -2.81 -0.59 7.77
C GLU A 111 -2.37 0.48 8.77
N ILE A 112 -2.07 0.11 10.02
CA ILE A 112 -1.55 1.07 11.01
C ILE A 112 -0.26 1.70 10.50
N ALA A 113 0.67 0.89 9.96
CA ALA A 113 1.90 1.40 9.40
C ALA A 113 1.61 2.35 8.22
N LEU A 114 0.78 1.93 7.26
CA LEU A 114 0.42 2.74 6.10
C LEU A 114 -0.22 4.09 6.50
N VAL A 115 -1.14 4.08 7.47
CA VAL A 115 -1.76 5.30 8.00
C VAL A 115 -0.68 6.25 8.55
N CYS A 116 0.22 5.75 9.41
CA CYS A 116 1.32 6.53 9.97
C CYS A 116 2.17 7.23 8.89
N PHE A 117 2.45 6.56 7.77
CA PHE A 117 3.21 7.15 6.66
C PHE A 117 2.46 8.29 5.95
N THR A 118 1.13 8.21 5.87
CA THR A 118 0.34 9.26 5.21
C THR A 118 0.22 10.55 6.03
N LEU A 119 0.41 10.48 7.36
CA LEU A 119 0.13 11.59 8.27
C LEU A 119 0.93 12.85 7.94
N VAL A 120 2.25 12.74 7.73
CA VAL A 120 3.11 13.91 7.46
C VAL A 120 2.68 14.63 6.19
N ILE A 121 2.53 13.85 5.12
CA ILE A 121 2.29 14.37 3.77
C ILE A 121 0.95 15.11 3.77
N ILE A 122 -0.09 14.49 4.33
CA ILE A 122 -1.41 15.12 4.38
C ILE A 122 -1.43 16.29 5.34
N PHE A 123 -0.85 16.17 6.54
CA PHE A 123 -0.82 17.26 7.51
C PHE A 123 -0.15 18.51 6.96
N GLN A 124 1.05 18.36 6.37
CA GLN A 124 1.78 19.48 5.79
C GLN A 124 1.05 20.06 4.57
N GLY A 125 0.46 19.20 3.73
CA GLY A 125 -0.35 19.64 2.59
C GLY A 125 -1.56 20.47 3.01
N VAL A 126 -2.34 19.99 3.98
CA VAL A 126 -3.52 20.69 4.51
C VAL A 126 -3.11 22.00 5.18
N LEU A 127 -2.12 21.98 6.06
CA LEU A 127 -1.71 23.19 6.80
C LEU A 127 -1.17 24.27 5.84
N SER A 128 -0.37 23.87 4.85
CA SER A 128 0.15 24.80 3.83
C SER A 128 -0.97 25.35 2.95
N GLY A 129 -1.94 24.50 2.58
CA GLY A 129 -3.12 24.93 1.82
C GLY A 129 -3.98 25.94 2.58
N LEU A 130 -4.23 25.70 3.88
CA LEU A 130 -4.96 26.65 4.74
C LEU A 130 -4.21 27.98 4.91
N ALA A 131 -2.89 27.95 4.99
CA ALA A 131 -2.06 29.16 5.12
C ALA A 131 -1.91 29.96 3.81
N ALA A 132 -2.19 29.36 2.65
CA ALA A 132 -2.09 30.01 1.35
C ALA A 132 -3.31 30.87 1.00
N VAL A 133 -4.40 30.79 1.77
CA VAL A 133 -5.59 31.62 1.57
C VAL A 133 -5.24 33.07 1.97
N PRO A 134 -5.35 34.05 1.05
CA PRO A 134 -5.16 35.46 1.41
C PRO A 134 -6.17 35.88 2.48
N ASP A 135 -5.74 36.69 3.43
CA ASP A 135 -6.69 37.44 4.24
C ASP A 135 -7.36 38.44 3.28
N ASP A 136 -8.64 38.22 2.98
CA ASP A 136 -9.42 39.11 2.13
C ASP A 136 -9.28 40.55 2.65
N VAL A 137 -9.03 41.50 1.73
CA VAL A 137 -8.91 42.94 2.01
C VAL A 137 -10.04 43.50 2.85
#